data_AF-A0A1Z3N8R1-F1
#
_entry.id   AF-A0A1Z3N8R1-F1
#
_cell.length_a   1.000
_cell.length_b   1.000
_cell.length_c   1.000
_cell.angle_alpha   90.00
_cell.angle_beta   90.00
_cell.angle_gamma   90.00
#
_symmetry.space_group_name_H-M   'P 1'
#
loop_
_entity.id
_entity.type
_entity.pdbx_description
1 polymer ?
#
loop_
_entity_poly.entity_id
_entity_poly.type
_entity_poly.pdbx_seq_one_letter_code
_entity_poly.pdbx_strand_id
1 'polypeptide(L)'
;MFKIALALTVLTAQATPLKNTDDFLKESQAAFEKASKETTFEKKSTVLKALEKSFEATLNQYEKTNPTEGDDKEQDVARLFYTLEPAFELAKLKEKTKKDCARKKQDVLTGDNQPDDAPTSPNAKEALRWIELLCK
;
A
#
# COMPACT_ATOMS: atom_id res chain seq x y z
N MET A 1 -19.30 -51.92 -25.83
CA MET A 1 -18.22 -50.92 -25.93
C MET A 1 -18.77 -49.59 -25.44
N PHE A 2 -18.47 -49.18 -24.22
CA PHE A 2 -18.96 -47.91 -23.65
C PHE A 2 -17.94 -46.80 -23.91
N LYS A 3 -18.37 -45.76 -24.63
CA LYS A 3 -17.57 -44.56 -24.91
C LYS A 3 -17.51 -43.69 -23.65
N ILE A 4 -16.33 -43.55 -23.08
CA ILE A 4 -16.04 -42.59 -22.01
C ILE A 4 -15.91 -41.22 -22.67
N ALA A 5 -16.88 -40.34 -22.45
CA ALA A 5 -16.73 -38.92 -22.77
C ALA A 5 -15.88 -38.27 -21.67
N LEU A 6 -14.59 -38.05 -21.93
CA LEU A 6 -13.78 -37.14 -21.13
C LEU A 6 -14.31 -35.71 -21.38
N ALA A 7 -15.14 -35.21 -20.45
CA ALA A 7 -15.38 -33.79 -20.34
C ALA A 7 -14.10 -33.13 -19.84
N LEU A 8 -13.31 -32.60 -20.77
CA LEU A 8 -12.14 -31.80 -20.46
C LEU A 8 -12.62 -30.43 -19.99
N THR A 9 -12.85 -30.28 -18.69
CA THR A 9 -13.16 -28.99 -18.07
C THR A 9 -11.88 -28.15 -18.13
N VAL A 10 -11.76 -27.32 -19.17
CA VAL A 10 -10.72 -26.30 -19.24
C VAL A 10 -11.05 -25.26 -18.16
N LEU A 11 -10.42 -25.38 -17.00
CA LEU A 11 -10.35 -24.29 -16.03
C LEU A 11 -9.54 -23.17 -16.70
N THR A 12 -10.23 -22.22 -17.33
CA THR A 12 -9.60 -20.95 -17.67
C THR A 12 -9.26 -20.28 -16.34
N ALA A 13 -8.00 -20.33 -15.94
CA ALA A 13 -7.49 -19.48 -14.87
C ALA A 13 -7.71 -18.03 -15.33
N GLN A 14 -8.82 -17.42 -14.93
CA GLN A 14 -9.02 -16.00 -15.13
C GLN A 14 -7.94 -15.31 -14.31
N ALA A 15 -6.96 -14.73 -14.99
CA ALA A 15 -5.97 -13.91 -14.35
C ALA A 15 -6.72 -12.77 -13.64
N THR A 16 -6.72 -12.79 -12.32
CA THR A 16 -7.35 -11.74 -11.53
C THR A 16 -6.71 -10.41 -11.93
N PRO A 17 -7.50 -9.37 -12.25
CA PRO A 17 -6.92 -8.06 -12.56
C PRO A 17 -6.04 -7.60 -11.40
N LEU A 18 -4.90 -6.97 -11.72
CA LEU A 18 -4.00 -6.40 -10.72
C LEU A 18 -4.72 -5.29 -9.94
N LYS A 19 -4.38 -5.17 -8.65
CA LYS A 19 -4.94 -4.16 -7.76
C LYS A 19 -4.56 -2.76 -8.25
N ASN A 20 -5.54 -1.88 -8.30
CA ASN A 20 -5.32 -0.46 -8.56
C ASN A 20 -5.27 0.35 -7.25
N THR A 21 -5.16 1.68 -7.36
CA THR A 21 -5.12 2.60 -6.22
C THR A 21 -6.34 2.47 -5.30
N ASP A 22 -7.57 2.33 -5.85
CA ASP A 22 -8.79 2.18 -5.04
C ASP A 22 -8.81 0.89 -4.23
N ASP A 23 -8.30 -0.21 -4.81
CA ASP A 23 -8.15 -1.48 -4.12
C ASP A 23 -7.18 -1.34 -2.94
N PHE A 24 -6.07 -0.63 -3.14
CA PHE A 24 -5.11 -0.34 -2.09
C PHE A 24 -5.63 0.61 -1.01
N LEU A 25 -6.43 1.62 -1.36
CA LEU A 25 -7.05 2.51 -0.36
C LEU A 25 -8.04 1.74 0.51
N LYS A 26 -8.81 0.80 -0.06
CA LYS A 26 -9.70 -0.10 0.71
C LYS A 26 -8.90 -1.04 1.62
N GLU A 27 -7.85 -1.66 1.10
CA GLU A 27 -6.98 -2.53 1.88
C GLU A 27 -6.30 -1.77 3.02
N SER A 28 -5.82 -0.56 2.71
CA SER A 28 -5.22 0.34 3.69
C SER A 28 -6.21 0.74 4.77
N GLN A 29 -7.47 1.04 4.42
CA GLN A 29 -8.53 1.31 5.40
C GLN A 29 -8.76 0.11 6.35
N ALA A 30 -8.90 -1.10 5.80
CA ALA A 30 -9.09 -2.30 6.60
C ALA A 30 -7.88 -2.59 7.51
N ALA A 31 -6.67 -2.40 6.99
CA ALA A 31 -5.43 -2.51 7.76
C ALA A 31 -5.35 -1.45 8.86
N PHE A 32 -5.75 -0.20 8.57
CA PHE A 32 -5.76 0.90 9.53
C PHE A 32 -6.72 0.60 10.69
N GLU A 33 -7.93 0.14 10.40
CA GLU A 33 -8.90 -0.27 11.41
C GLU A 33 -8.37 -1.40 12.30
N LYS A 34 -7.68 -2.39 11.71
CA LYS A 34 -7.02 -3.46 12.46
C LYS A 34 -5.91 -2.90 13.36
N ALA A 35 -5.00 -2.11 12.80
CA ALA A 35 -3.89 -1.51 13.55
C ALA A 35 -4.36 -0.54 14.64
N SER A 36 -5.48 0.15 14.45
CA SER A 36 -6.05 1.07 15.44
C SER A 36 -6.48 0.40 16.74
N LYS A 37 -6.74 -0.92 16.70
CA LYS A 37 -7.10 -1.75 17.86
C LYS A 37 -5.87 -2.30 18.60
N GLU A 38 -4.68 -2.13 18.02
CA GLU A 38 -3.43 -2.63 18.61
C GLU A 38 -2.83 -1.63 19.60
N THR A 39 -2.30 -2.14 20.70
CA THR A 39 -1.79 -1.32 21.81
C THR A 39 -0.30 -1.03 21.75
N THR A 40 0.46 -1.77 20.95
CA THR A 40 1.92 -1.62 20.84
C THR A 40 2.32 -1.14 19.46
N PHE A 41 3.43 -0.39 19.40
CA PHE A 41 4.03 0.04 18.15
C PHE A 41 4.34 -1.15 17.23
N GLU A 42 4.96 -2.21 17.77
CA GLU A 42 5.33 -3.40 17.01
C GLU A 42 4.13 -4.07 16.30
N LYS A 43 2.98 -4.17 16.98
CA LYS A 43 1.78 -4.78 16.39
C LYS A 43 1.16 -3.90 15.30
N LYS A 44 1.08 -2.58 15.53
CA LYS A 44 0.67 -1.62 14.50
C LYS A 44 1.60 -1.70 13.27
N SER A 45 2.91 -1.73 13.50
CA SER A 45 3.94 -1.84 12.47
C SER A 45 3.85 -3.16 11.70
N THR A 46 3.49 -4.26 12.36
CA THR A 46 3.29 -5.57 11.71
C THR A 46 2.16 -5.53 10.70
N VAL A 47 1.05 -4.85 11.04
CA VAL A 47 -0.07 -4.67 10.12
C VAL A 47 0.34 -3.81 8.93
N LEU A 48 1.03 -2.68 9.17
CA LEU A 48 1.47 -1.81 8.08
C LEU A 48 2.49 -2.49 7.14
N LYS A 49 3.41 -3.30 7.67
CA LYS A 49 4.34 -4.11 6.85
C LYS A 49 3.63 -5.13 5.97
N ALA A 50 2.47 -5.64 6.38
CA ALA A 50 1.68 -6.53 5.54
C ALA A 50 1.09 -5.78 4.33
N LEU A 51 0.63 -4.53 4.55
CA LEU A 51 0.19 -3.64 3.48
C LEU A 51 1.34 -3.32 2.52
N GLU A 52 2.52 -2.94 3.04
CA GLU A 52 3.73 -2.70 2.24
C GLU A 52 4.04 -3.88 1.31
N LYS A 53 4.06 -5.10 1.85
CA LYS A 53 4.28 -6.31 1.07
C LYS A 53 3.22 -6.54 -0.01
N SER A 54 1.97 -6.16 0.23
CA SER A 54 0.93 -6.26 -0.79
C SER A 54 1.21 -5.28 -1.94
N PHE A 55 1.63 -4.05 -1.65
CA PHE A 55 2.05 -3.09 -2.67
C PHE A 55 3.22 -3.64 -3.49
N GLU A 56 4.29 -4.05 -2.82
CA GLU A 56 5.49 -4.61 -3.47
C GLU A 56 5.12 -5.80 -4.37
N ALA A 57 4.28 -6.72 -3.88
CA ALA A 57 3.84 -7.87 -4.66
C ALA A 57 3.08 -7.47 -5.92
N THR A 58 2.22 -6.44 -5.85
CA THR A 58 1.46 -5.95 -7.00
C THR A 58 2.33 -5.18 -7.98
N LEU A 59 3.21 -4.29 -7.51
CA LEU A 59 4.15 -3.56 -8.38
C LEU A 59 5.08 -4.52 -9.11
N ASN A 60 5.62 -5.53 -8.43
CA ASN A 60 6.38 -6.61 -9.07
C ASN A 60 5.58 -7.40 -10.10
N GLN A 61 4.25 -7.47 -9.98
CA GLN A 61 3.41 -8.11 -10.99
C GLN A 61 3.18 -7.19 -12.19
N TYR A 62 2.96 -5.89 -11.96
CA TYR A 62 2.88 -4.89 -13.02
C TYR A 62 4.13 -4.93 -13.91
N GLU A 63 5.33 -4.84 -13.33
CA GLU A 63 6.62 -4.90 -14.05
C GLU A 63 6.78 -6.17 -14.90
N LYS A 64 6.29 -7.31 -14.41
CA LYS A 64 6.33 -8.59 -15.15
C LYS A 64 5.35 -8.62 -16.31
N THR A 65 4.21 -7.95 -16.18
CA THR A 65 3.16 -7.93 -17.21
C THR A 65 3.40 -6.87 -18.28
N ASN A 66 4.04 -5.75 -17.94
CA ASN A 66 4.30 -4.60 -18.81
C ASN A 66 5.78 -4.15 -18.70
N PRO A 67 6.75 -4.90 -19.26
CA PRO A 67 8.18 -4.68 -19.00
C PRO A 67 8.80 -3.48 -19.72
N THR A 68 8.06 -2.75 -20.57
CA THR A 68 8.63 -1.73 -21.48
C THR A 68 8.38 -0.30 -21.01
N GLU A 69 7.26 -0.03 -20.33
CA GLU A 69 6.91 1.24 -19.68
C GLU A 69 5.68 0.97 -18.78
N GLY A 70 5.71 1.48 -17.54
CA GLY A 70 4.62 1.24 -16.60
C GLY A 70 3.34 1.95 -17.03
N ASP A 71 2.22 1.22 -17.04
CA ASP A 71 0.93 1.77 -17.42
C ASP A 71 0.41 2.79 -16.38
N ASP A 72 -0.62 3.57 -16.73
CA ASP A 72 -1.16 4.61 -15.83
C ASP A 72 -1.53 4.04 -14.45
N LYS A 73 -1.99 2.79 -14.38
CA LYS A 73 -2.37 2.15 -13.11
C LYS A 73 -1.15 1.81 -12.27
N GLU A 74 -0.10 1.28 -12.89
CA GLU A 74 1.19 1.05 -12.24
C GLU A 74 1.74 2.37 -11.67
N GLN A 75 1.73 3.44 -12.47
CA GLN A 75 2.21 4.75 -12.04
C GLN A 75 1.40 5.32 -10.87
N ASP A 76 0.07 5.17 -10.89
CA ASP A 76 -0.79 5.63 -9.79
C ASP A 76 -0.58 4.82 -8.51
N VAL A 77 -0.45 3.49 -8.62
CA VAL A 77 -0.14 2.61 -7.48
C VAL A 77 1.25 2.91 -6.93
N ALA A 78 2.24 3.10 -7.79
CA ALA A 78 3.61 3.46 -7.40
C ALA A 78 3.62 4.81 -6.68
N ARG A 79 2.87 5.80 -7.17
CA ARG A 79 2.75 7.11 -6.52
C ARG A 79 2.16 6.99 -5.11
N LEU A 80 1.12 6.19 -4.92
CA LEU A 80 0.56 5.93 -3.59
C LEU A 80 1.59 5.22 -2.70
N PHE A 81 2.27 4.20 -3.21
CA PHE A 81 3.31 3.46 -2.49
C PHE A 81 4.44 4.37 -1.99
N TYR A 82 5.02 5.19 -2.87
CA TYR A 82 6.10 6.12 -2.51
C TYR A 82 5.62 7.21 -1.55
N THR A 83 4.36 7.65 -1.65
CA THR A 83 3.80 8.59 -0.68
C THR A 83 3.70 7.97 0.73
N LEU A 84 3.46 6.66 0.82
CA LEU A 84 3.39 5.90 2.07
C LEU A 84 4.76 5.48 2.62
N GLU A 85 5.84 5.60 1.84
CA GLU A 85 7.19 5.18 2.21
C GLU A 85 7.63 5.73 3.58
N PRO A 86 7.40 7.01 3.95
CA PRO A 86 7.74 7.51 5.28
C PRO A 86 7.07 6.74 6.44
N ALA A 87 5.84 6.24 6.23
CA ALA A 87 5.14 5.42 7.20
C ALA A 87 5.70 3.99 7.26
N PHE A 88 6.03 3.40 6.10
CA PHE A 88 6.69 2.09 6.02
C PHE A 88 8.06 2.08 6.69
N GLU A 89 8.89 3.09 6.43
CA GLU A 89 10.18 3.28 7.07
C GLU A 89 10.04 3.42 8.59
N LEU A 90 9.04 4.15 9.07
CA LEU A 90 8.76 4.23 10.51
C LEU A 90 8.43 2.85 11.07
N ALA A 91 7.58 2.06 10.41
CA ALA A 91 7.22 0.71 10.86
C ALA A 91 8.40 -0.27 10.89
N LYS A 92 9.47 -0.02 10.12
CA LYS A 92 10.69 -0.84 10.12
C LYS A 92 11.57 -0.62 11.36
N LEU A 93 11.38 0.48 12.09
CA LEU A 93 12.10 0.73 13.33
C LEU A 93 11.71 -0.27 14.43
N LYS A 94 12.63 -0.53 15.37
CA LYS A 94 12.34 -1.31 16.59
C LYS A 94 11.46 -0.52 17.54
N GLU A 95 11.74 0.77 17.67
CA GLU A 95 11.00 1.74 18.45
C GLU A 95 10.98 3.07 17.71
N LYS A 96 10.00 3.91 18.01
CA LYS A 96 9.84 5.25 17.43
C LYS A 96 10.25 6.30 18.45
N THR A 97 10.89 7.37 17.98
CA THR A 97 11.04 8.60 18.78
C THR A 97 10.09 9.69 18.28
N LYS A 98 9.88 10.73 19.10
CA LYS A 98 9.14 11.94 18.67
C LYS A 98 9.79 12.59 17.45
N LYS A 99 11.13 12.54 17.35
CA LYS A 99 11.89 13.10 16.23
C LYS A 99 11.63 12.32 14.94
N ASP A 100 11.59 10.99 15.01
CA ASP A 100 11.27 10.14 13.84
C ASP A 100 9.87 10.46 13.31
N CYS A 101 8.90 10.53 14.22
CA CYS A 101 7.52 10.90 13.89
C CYS A 101 7.41 12.28 13.21
N ALA A 102 8.05 13.31 13.78
CA ALA A 102 8.02 14.66 13.22
C ALA A 102 8.71 14.71 11.84
N ARG A 103 9.84 14.03 11.69
CA ARG A 103 10.58 13.97 10.42
C ARG A 103 9.74 13.29 9.34
N LYS A 104 9.19 12.10 9.60
CA LYS A 104 8.37 11.37 8.61
C LYS A 104 7.12 12.14 8.22
N LYS A 105 6.50 12.86 9.15
CA LYS A 105 5.40 13.77 8.84
C LYS A 105 5.84 14.89 7.87
N GLN A 106 7.00 15.50 8.12
CA GLN A 106 7.54 16.55 7.25
C GLN A 106 7.93 16.01 5.87
N ASP A 107 8.50 14.80 5.79
CA ASP A 107 8.85 14.15 4.53
C ASP A 107 7.61 14.01 3.62
N VAL A 108 6.46 13.57 4.18
CA VAL A 108 5.18 13.48 3.45
C VAL A 108 4.69 14.85 3.00
N LEU A 109 4.68 15.85 3.89
CA LEU A 109 4.18 17.19 3.55
C LEU A 109 5.03 17.87 2.46
N THR A 110 6.34 17.65 2.50
CA THR A 110 7.27 18.18 1.50
C THR A 110 7.09 17.46 0.16
N GLY A 111 6.85 16.14 0.18
CA GLY A 111 6.61 15.33 -1.02
C GLY A 111 5.24 15.52 -1.68
N ASP A 112 4.26 16.06 -0.96
CA ASP A 112 2.89 16.24 -1.47
C ASP A 112 2.78 17.27 -2.60
N ASN A 113 3.76 18.19 -2.69
CA ASN A 113 3.90 19.22 -3.74
C ASN A 113 2.60 20.01 -4.00
N GLN A 114 1.77 20.19 -2.97
CA GLN A 114 0.58 21.03 -3.05
C GLN A 114 0.98 22.50 -2.87
N PRO A 115 0.28 23.44 -3.53
CA PRO A 115 0.38 24.86 -3.20
C PRO A 115 0.14 25.12 -1.71
N ASP A 116 0.75 26.16 -1.15
CA ASP A 116 0.71 26.46 0.30
C ASP A 116 -0.72 26.53 0.88
N ASP A 117 -1.70 26.99 0.09
CA ASP A 117 -3.10 27.14 0.50
C ASP A 117 -4.01 25.95 0.09
N ALA A 118 -3.46 24.96 -0.61
CA ALA A 118 -4.23 23.81 -1.08
C ALA A 118 -4.33 22.73 0.02
N PRO A 119 -5.46 22.00 0.08
CA PRO A 119 -5.55 20.87 1.00
C PRO A 119 -4.56 19.78 0.59
N THR A 120 -4.04 19.07 1.58
CA THR A 120 -3.17 17.90 1.39
C THR A 120 -3.81 16.89 0.44
N SER A 121 -3.03 16.32 -0.48
CA SER A 121 -3.57 15.36 -1.46
C SER A 121 -4.14 14.11 -0.79
N PRO A 122 -5.00 13.35 -1.47
CA PRO A 122 -5.52 12.08 -0.93
C PRO A 122 -4.40 11.10 -0.50
N ASN A 123 -3.34 10.97 -1.30
CA ASN A 123 -2.23 10.06 -1.00
C ASN A 123 -1.45 10.53 0.24
N ALA A 124 -1.19 11.82 0.35
CA ALA A 124 -0.49 12.36 1.51
C ALA A 124 -1.36 12.31 2.78
N LYS A 125 -2.68 12.51 2.67
CA LYS A 125 -3.62 12.27 3.79
C LYS A 125 -3.55 10.83 4.28
N GLU A 126 -3.49 9.89 3.34
CA GLU A 126 -3.36 8.46 3.61
C GLU A 126 -2.04 8.14 4.36
N ALA A 127 -0.92 8.72 3.93
CA ALA A 127 0.35 8.54 4.62
C ALA A 127 0.38 9.21 6.01
N LEU A 128 -0.14 10.43 6.12
CA LEU A 128 -0.19 11.18 7.38
C LEU A 128 -1.03 10.46 8.44
N ARG A 129 -2.18 9.87 8.07
CA ARG A 129 -2.98 9.12 9.03
C ARG A 129 -2.23 7.91 9.58
N TRP A 130 -1.46 7.20 8.75
CA TRP A 130 -0.67 6.06 9.18
C TRP A 130 0.46 6.46 10.12
N ILE A 131 1.16 7.55 9.80
CA ILE A 131 2.18 8.13 10.68
C ILE A 131 1.55 8.51 12.03
N GLU A 132 0.39 9.17 12.02
CA GLU A 132 -0.31 9.52 13.26
C GLU A 132 -0.67 8.30 14.09
N LEU A 133 -1.21 7.24 13.47
CA LEU A 133 -1.57 6.01 14.16
C LEU A 133 -0.34 5.32 14.77
N LEU A 134 0.76 5.24 14.03
CA LEU A 134 2.02 4.68 14.52
C LEU A 134 2.60 5.52 15.65
N CYS A 135 2.47 6.85 15.58
CA CYS A 135 3.06 7.80 16.51
C CYS A 135 2.24 8.11 17.76
N LYS A 136 0.98 7.62 17.83
CA LYS A 136 0.22 7.47 19.07
C LYS A 136 0.85 6.41 19.97
#